data_AF-A0A341BBK8-F1
#
_entry.id   AF-A0A341BBK8-F1
#
_cell.length_a   1.000
_cell.length_b   1.000
_cell.length_c   1.000
_cell.angle_alpha   90.00
_cell.angle_beta   90.00
_cell.angle_gamma   90.00
#
_symmetry.space_group_name_H-M   'P 1'
#
loop_
_entity.id
_entity.type
_entity.pdbx_description
1 polymer ?
#
loop_
_entity_poly.entity_id
_entity_poly.type
_entity_poly.pdbx_seq_one_letter_code
_entity_poly.pdbx_strand_id
1 'polypeptide(L)'
;MQFCPSCSLHEEDAQRRETYHRQGRCQALVQRSPWLVMRMGILGRGLQEYQLPYQRMLPLPIFTPAKVGATKEEHEDTPIQLQELLALEAALGGQCVDRQDVAEITKQLPPVVPVSKPGTLCRTLSRSMSQEAQRG
;
A
#
# COMPACT_ATOMS: atom_id res chain seq x y z
N MET A 1 -31.57 -11.45 9.71
CA MET A 1 -31.38 -10.50 8.59
C MET A 1 -31.48 -9.09 9.15
N GLN A 2 -30.47 -8.23 8.98
CA GLN A 2 -30.39 -6.94 9.69
C GLN A 2 -30.76 -5.79 8.74
N PHE A 3 -31.72 -4.95 9.16
CA PHE A 3 -32.09 -3.71 8.47
C PHE A 3 -31.03 -2.64 8.72
N CYS A 4 -30.80 -1.77 7.73
CA CYS A 4 -29.82 -0.69 7.86
C CYS A 4 -30.55 0.59 8.27
N PRO A 5 -30.44 1.08 9.51
CA PRO A 5 -31.20 2.24 9.99
C PRO A 5 -30.88 3.54 9.21
N SER A 6 -29.70 3.61 8.57
CA SER A 6 -29.31 4.72 7.70
C SER A 6 -30.02 4.76 6.35
N CYS A 7 -30.70 3.68 5.93
CA CYS A 7 -31.55 3.66 4.73
C CYS A 7 -33.02 3.83 5.14
N SER A 8 -33.36 4.97 5.75
CA SER A 8 -34.73 5.31 6.20
C SER A 8 -35.23 6.64 5.61
N LEU A 9 -36.55 6.76 5.47
CA LEU A 9 -37.25 7.97 5.05
C LEU A 9 -38.41 8.20 6.02
N HIS A 10 -38.55 9.43 6.49
CA HIS A 10 -39.61 9.84 7.39
C HIS A 10 -40.15 11.19 6.94
N GLU A 11 -41.45 11.28 6.72
CA GLU A 11 -42.14 12.46 6.26
C GLU A 11 -43.39 12.67 7.12
N GLU A 12 -43.64 13.91 7.51
CA GLU A 12 -44.83 14.29 8.27
C GLU A 12 -45.48 15.50 7.60
N ASP A 13 -46.75 15.37 7.27
CA ASP A 13 -47.60 16.47 6.84
C ASP A 13 -48.54 16.84 8.00
N ALA A 14 -48.14 17.85 8.78
CA ALA A 14 -48.91 18.32 9.93
C ALA A 14 -50.25 18.98 9.53
N GLN A 15 -50.35 19.53 8.31
CA GLN A 15 -51.56 20.18 7.83
C GLN A 15 -52.65 19.14 7.51
N ARG A 16 -52.24 18.01 6.91
CA ARG A 16 -53.13 16.89 6.57
C ARG A 16 -53.18 15.82 7.65
N ARG A 17 -52.33 15.93 8.69
CA ARG A 17 -52.14 14.94 9.77
C ARG A 17 -51.74 13.56 9.24
N GLU A 18 -50.88 13.55 8.23
CA GLU A 18 -50.38 12.33 7.59
C GLU A 18 -48.93 12.10 7.98
N THR A 19 -48.56 10.85 8.26
CA THR A 19 -47.17 10.47 8.53
C THR A 19 -46.79 9.29 7.64
N TYR A 20 -45.59 9.36 7.06
CA TYR A 20 -45.04 8.32 6.21
C TYR A 20 -43.66 7.93 6.71
N HIS A 21 -43.46 6.63 6.92
CA HIS A 21 -42.19 6.09 7.37
C HIS A 21 -41.83 4.83 6.57
N ARG A 22 -40.59 4.80 6.07
CA ARG A 22 -40.06 3.69 5.29
C ARG A 22 -38.63 3.38 5.70
N GLN A 23 -38.32 2.10 5.86
CA GLN A 23 -36.95 1.62 6.09
C GLN A 23 -36.59 0.51 5.10
N GLY A 24 -35.34 0.48 4.66
CA GLY A 24 -34.84 -0.48 3.68
C GLY A 24 -33.55 -1.16 4.12
N ARG A 25 -33.29 -2.34 3.55
CA ARG A 25 -31.98 -2.97 3.62
C ARG A 25 -31.18 -2.60 2.38
N CYS A 26 -29.94 -2.16 2.60
CA CYS A 26 -28.98 -1.86 1.56
C CYS A 26 -27.80 -2.84 1.71
N GLN A 27 -27.44 -3.57 0.64
CA GLN A 27 -26.29 -4.48 0.66
C GLN A 27 -25.17 -3.86 -0.17
N ALA A 28 -24.08 -3.47 0.47
CA ALA A 28 -22.89 -3.00 -0.21
C ALA A 28 -22.09 -4.20 -0.75
N LEU A 29 -21.56 -4.05 -1.97
CA LEU A 29 -20.69 -5.03 -2.62
C LEU A 29 -19.37 -4.36 -2.96
N VAL A 30 -18.27 -5.05 -2.69
CA VAL A 30 -16.92 -4.63 -3.07
C VAL A 30 -16.21 -5.83 -3.71
N GLN A 31 -15.69 -5.64 -4.92
CA GLN A 31 -14.93 -6.62 -5.68
C GLN A 31 -13.57 -6.03 -6.06
N ARG A 32 -12.50 -6.80 -5.89
CA ARG A 32 -11.12 -6.41 -6.24
C ARG A 32 -10.55 -7.40 -7.25
N SER A 33 -9.65 -6.92 -8.09
CA SER A 33 -8.94 -7.75 -9.07
C SER A 33 -7.41 -7.57 -8.97
N PRO A 34 -6.63 -8.56 -9.44
CA PRO A 34 -5.17 -8.42 -9.55
C PRO A 34 -4.73 -7.32 -10.52
N TRP A 35 -5.59 -6.95 -11.48
CA TRP A 35 -5.32 -5.96 -12.53
C TRP A 35 -5.54 -4.52 -12.06
N LEU A 36 -5.55 -4.29 -10.74
CA LEU A 36 -5.77 -2.98 -10.12
C LEU A 36 -7.12 -2.36 -10.48
N VAL A 37 -8.12 -3.16 -10.82
CA VAL A 37 -9.50 -2.71 -11.01
C VAL A 37 -10.33 -3.08 -9.79
N MET A 38 -11.07 -2.11 -9.24
CA MET A 38 -11.99 -2.29 -8.13
C MET A 38 -13.41 -1.91 -8.54
N ARG A 39 -14.40 -2.73 -8.19
CA ARG A 39 -15.82 -2.47 -8.43
C ARG A 39 -16.56 -2.41 -7.10
N MET A 40 -17.33 -1.36 -6.86
CA MET A 40 -18.12 -1.24 -5.63
C MET A 40 -19.43 -0.50 -5.82
N GLY A 41 -20.42 -0.81 -4.98
CA GLY A 41 -21.73 -0.15 -5.01
C GLY A 41 -22.77 -0.86 -4.18
N ILE A 42 -24.03 -0.49 -4.36
CA ILE A 42 -25.17 -1.16 -3.72
C ILE A 42 -25.73 -2.20 -4.67
N LEU A 43 -25.90 -3.43 -4.17
CA LEU A 43 -26.47 -4.53 -4.93
C LEU A 43 -27.84 -4.14 -5.50
N GLY A 44 -28.01 -4.26 -6.81
CA GLY A 44 -29.24 -3.91 -7.53
C GLY A 44 -29.37 -2.45 -7.98
N ARG A 45 -28.43 -1.56 -7.63
CA ARG A 45 -28.43 -0.14 -8.09
C ARG A 45 -27.33 0.18 -9.11
N GLY A 46 -26.33 -0.68 -9.23
CA GLY A 46 -25.16 -0.51 -10.10
C GLY A 46 -23.85 -0.50 -9.32
N LEU A 47 -22.76 -0.89 -9.98
CA LEU A 47 -21.41 -0.88 -9.40
C LEU A 47 -20.55 0.13 -10.15
N GLN A 48 -19.85 0.96 -9.38
CA GLN A 48 -18.85 1.88 -9.90
C GLN A 48 -17.50 1.17 -10.02
N GLU A 49 -16.85 1.31 -11.16
CA GLU A 49 -15.50 0.81 -11.41
C GLU A 49 -14.45 1.91 -11.14
N TYR A 50 -13.34 1.50 -10.55
CA TYR A 50 -12.21 2.35 -10.20
C TYR A 50 -10.91 1.70 -10.65
N GLN A 51 -10.11 2.45 -11.41
CA GLN A 51 -8.72 2.09 -11.70
C GLN A 51 -7.83 2.50 -10.52
N LEU A 52 -7.05 1.57 -10.01
CA LEU A 52 -6.09 1.77 -8.92
C LEU A 52 -4.66 1.89 -9.46
N PRO A 53 -3.76 2.61 -8.76
CA PRO A 53 -4.04 3.49 -7.63
C PRO A 53 -4.90 4.69 -8.05
N TYR A 54 -5.80 5.13 -7.17
CA TYR A 54 -6.73 6.20 -7.49
C TYR A 54 -5.96 7.51 -7.77
N GLN A 55 -6.13 8.06 -8.98
CA GLN A 55 -5.28 9.15 -9.48
C GLN A 55 -5.43 10.46 -8.70
N ARG A 56 -6.55 10.68 -8.01
CA ARG A 56 -6.83 11.89 -7.23
C ARG A 56 -6.45 11.72 -5.75
N MET A 57 -5.39 10.98 -5.47
CA MET A 57 -4.82 10.92 -4.13
C MET A 57 -3.87 12.08 -3.94
N LEU A 58 -4.01 12.78 -2.82
CA LEU A 58 -3.00 13.74 -2.37
C LEU A 58 -1.66 12.98 -2.23
N PRO A 59 -0.52 13.62 -2.54
CA PRO A 59 0.79 13.02 -2.33
C PRO A 59 0.87 12.53 -0.89
N LEU A 60 1.01 11.21 -0.70
CA LEU A 60 1.21 10.67 0.63
C LEU A 60 2.57 11.20 1.13
N PRO A 61 2.63 11.89 2.29
CA PRO A 61 3.87 12.50 2.78
C PRO A 61 4.99 11.47 3.05
N ILE A 62 4.61 10.20 3.11
CA ILE A 62 5.48 9.03 3.29
C ILE A 62 6.48 8.82 2.14
N PHE A 63 6.23 9.40 0.94
CA PHE A 63 7.10 9.26 -0.23
C PHE A 63 7.90 10.52 -0.57
N THR A 64 7.95 11.49 0.32
CA THR A 64 8.86 12.62 0.16
C THR A 64 10.20 12.20 0.78
N PRO A 65 11.23 11.81 0.02
CA PRO A 65 12.55 11.68 0.60
C PRO A 65 12.89 13.04 1.21
N ALA A 66 13.18 13.08 2.52
CA ALA A 66 13.94 14.19 3.07
C ALA A 66 15.15 14.37 2.15
N LYS A 67 15.42 15.59 1.69
CA LYS A 67 16.39 15.88 0.63
C LYS A 67 17.77 15.28 0.96
N VAL A 68 18.02 14.02 0.60
CA VAL A 68 19.35 13.40 0.64
C VAL A 68 20.01 13.74 -0.69
N GLY A 69 20.43 15.01 -0.80
CA GLY A 69 20.84 15.57 -2.08
C GLY A 69 21.50 16.94 -1.92
N ALA A 70 22.57 16.99 -1.13
CA ALA A 70 23.64 17.96 -1.34
C ALA A 70 24.96 17.23 -1.09
N THR A 71 25.58 16.82 -2.18
CA THR A 71 26.96 16.38 -2.26
C THR A 71 27.88 17.54 -1.90
N LYS A 72 28.58 17.38 -0.78
CA LYS A 72 30.01 17.66 -0.53
C LYS A 72 30.14 17.94 0.96
N GLU A 73 30.98 17.13 1.59
CA GLU A 73 31.65 17.35 2.87
C GLU A 73 31.54 18.78 3.41
N GLU A 74 30.47 19.06 4.12
CA GLU A 74 30.51 19.92 5.29
C GLU A 74 29.93 19.02 6.37
N HIS A 75 30.84 18.41 7.14
CA HIS A 75 30.46 17.73 8.36
C HIS A 75 29.90 18.84 9.27
N GLU A 76 28.59 19.12 9.16
CA GLU A 76 27.87 19.85 10.20
C GLU A 76 28.20 19.12 11.49
N ASP A 77 28.87 19.81 12.40
CA ASP A 77 29.25 19.27 13.70
C ASP A 77 28.01 18.60 14.29
N THR A 78 28.16 17.31 14.64
CA THR A 78 27.08 16.54 15.22
C THR A 78 26.47 17.39 16.33
N PRO A 79 25.16 17.66 16.28
CA PRO A 79 24.51 18.49 17.30
C PRO A 79 24.94 17.97 18.66
N ILE A 80 25.36 18.85 19.58
CA ILE A 80 26.02 18.47 20.84
C ILE A 80 25.27 17.33 21.56
N GLN A 81 23.94 17.38 21.51
CA GLN A 81 23.03 16.37 22.05
C GLN A 81 23.22 14.98 21.43
N LEU A 82 23.44 14.89 20.12
CA LEU A 82 23.73 13.65 19.40
C LEU A 82 25.15 13.15 19.68
N GLN A 83 26.12 14.06 19.84
CA GLN A 83 27.49 13.69 20.18
C GLN A 83 27.58 13.09 21.59
N GLU A 84 26.85 13.64 22.55
CA GLU A 84 26.71 13.10 23.90
C GLU A 84 26.04 11.72 23.90
N LEU A 85 25.00 11.52 23.09
CA LEU A 85 24.33 10.23 22.95
C LEU A 85 25.24 9.17 22.31
N LEU A 86 26.01 9.52 21.27
CA LEU A 86 26.98 8.63 20.64
C LEU A 86 28.14 8.28 21.60
N ALA A 87 28.60 9.25 22.40
CA ALA A 87 29.60 9.02 23.44
C ALA A 87 29.06 8.11 24.56
N LEU A 88 27.79 8.26 24.93
CA LEU A 88 27.08 7.38 25.86
C LEU A 88 26.97 5.95 25.31
N GLU A 89 26.58 5.75 24.05
CA GLU A 89 26.50 4.42 23.44
C GLU A 89 27.87 3.72 23.40
N ALA A 90 28.93 4.46 23.08
CA ALA A 90 30.30 3.95 23.11
C ALA A 90 30.75 3.60 24.54
N ALA A 91 30.43 4.44 25.52
CA ALA A 91 30.76 4.22 26.93
C ALA A 91 29.97 3.06 27.57
N LEU A 92 28.75 2.82 27.09
CA LEU A 92 27.89 1.72 27.53
C LEU A 92 28.22 0.38 26.85
N GLY A 93 29.29 0.33 26.04
CA GLY A 93 29.80 -0.91 25.46
C GLY A 93 28.88 -1.53 24.40
N GLY A 94 28.03 -0.73 23.75
CA GLY A 94 27.11 -1.19 22.69
C GLY A 94 27.80 -1.61 21.39
N GLN A 95 29.14 -1.51 21.32
CA GLN A 95 29.93 -1.98 20.19
C GLN A 95 30.06 -3.50 20.28
N CYS A 96 29.30 -4.23 19.46
CA CYS A 96 29.53 -5.66 19.26
C CYS A 96 31.01 -5.87 18.90
N VAL A 97 31.74 -6.60 19.73
CA VAL A 97 33.21 -6.82 19.61
C VAL A 97 33.60 -7.51 18.30
N ASP A 98 32.63 -8.12 17.62
CA ASP A 98 32.77 -8.83 16.35
C ASP A 98 32.22 -8.05 15.15
N ARG A 99 32.00 -6.73 15.31
CA ARG A 99 31.48 -5.91 14.22
C ARG A 99 32.58 -5.70 13.16
N GLN A 100 32.58 -6.55 12.16
CA GLN A 100 33.47 -6.48 11.00
C GLN A 100 33.12 -5.29 10.10
N ASP A 101 34.14 -4.68 9.49
CA ASP A 101 33.96 -3.56 8.57
C ASP A 101 33.20 -4.01 7.31
N VAL A 102 32.28 -3.18 6.80
CA VAL A 102 31.46 -3.52 5.62
C VAL A 102 32.33 -3.80 4.39
N ALA A 103 33.46 -3.11 4.26
CA ALA A 103 34.43 -3.36 3.20
C ALA A 103 35.13 -4.72 3.36
N GLU A 104 35.17 -5.30 4.57
CA GLU A 104 35.70 -6.64 4.83
C GLU A 104 34.67 -7.73 4.53
N ILE A 105 33.40 -7.50 4.90
CA ILE A 105 32.27 -8.40 4.63
C ILE A 105 32.07 -8.56 3.11
N THR A 106 32.19 -7.47 2.36
CA THR A 106 31.93 -7.47 0.91
C THR A 106 33.02 -8.12 0.07
N LYS A 107 34.20 -8.43 0.65
CA LYS A 107 35.29 -9.18 -0.05
C LYS A 107 34.89 -10.61 -0.41
N GLN A 108 33.94 -11.19 0.34
CA GLN A 108 33.50 -12.58 0.15
C GLN A 108 32.32 -12.69 -0.82
N LEU A 109 31.78 -11.56 -1.31
CA LEU A 109 30.69 -11.60 -2.27
C LEU A 109 31.23 -11.89 -3.67
N PRO A 110 30.60 -12.81 -4.43
CA PRO A 110 30.94 -13.00 -5.83
C PRO A 110 30.69 -11.69 -6.60
N PRO A 111 31.50 -11.39 -7.63
CA PRO A 111 31.38 -10.15 -8.39
C PRO A 111 29.97 -10.02 -8.97
N VAL A 112 29.26 -8.98 -8.55
CA VAL A 112 27.91 -8.68 -9.03
C VAL A 112 28.03 -8.09 -10.43
N VAL A 113 27.72 -8.90 -11.45
CA VAL A 113 27.57 -8.39 -12.82
C VAL A 113 26.26 -7.60 -12.88
N PRO A 114 26.29 -6.30 -13.22
CA PRO A 114 25.07 -5.52 -13.37
C PRO A 114 24.24 -6.13 -14.50
N VAL A 115 23.03 -6.59 -14.17
CA VAL A 115 22.09 -7.11 -15.17
C VAL A 115 21.64 -5.93 -16.02
N SER A 116 22.03 -5.93 -17.30
CA SER A 116 21.50 -5.00 -18.28
C SER A 116 19.98 -5.14 -18.34
N LYS A 117 19.28 -4.01 -18.21
CA LYS A 117 17.81 -3.92 -18.24
C LYS A 117 17.26 -4.74 -19.42
N PRO A 118 16.29 -5.65 -19.23
CA PRO A 118 15.66 -6.31 -20.36
C PRO A 118 14.89 -5.26 -21.16
N GLY A 119 15.29 -5.11 -22.42
CA GLY A 119 14.48 -4.41 -23.43
C GLY A 119 13.10 -5.08 -23.53
N THR A 120 12.08 -4.27 -23.80
CA THR A 120 10.70 -4.67 -24.02
C THR A 120 10.59 -5.83 -25.02
N LEU A 121 10.45 -7.05 -24.51
CA LEU A 121 10.06 -8.20 -25.32
C LEU A 121 8.65 -8.64 -24.91
N CYS A 122 7.74 -8.52 -25.87
CA CYS A 122 6.35 -8.93 -25.79
C CYS A 122 6.27 -10.42 -25.45
N ARG A 123 5.88 -10.74 -24.22
CA ARG A 123 5.79 -12.10 -23.71
C ARG A 123 4.42 -12.67 -24.10
N THR A 124 4.33 -13.37 -25.23
CA THR A 124 3.12 -14.12 -25.60
C THR A 124 2.99 -15.33 -24.69
N LEU A 125 2.01 -15.31 -23.77
CA LEU A 125 1.66 -16.43 -22.91
C LEU A 125 0.76 -17.40 -23.67
N SER A 126 1.32 -18.49 -24.18
CA SER A 126 0.56 -19.59 -24.77
C SER A 126 -0.22 -20.32 -23.69
N ARG A 127 -1.53 -20.54 -23.95
CA ARG A 127 -2.47 -21.23 -23.05
C ARG A 127 -2.03 -22.69 -22.81
N SER A 128 -1.85 -23.08 -21.56
CA SER A 128 -1.69 -24.49 -21.17
C SER A 128 -3.07 -25.11 -20.96
N MET A 129 -3.37 -26.20 -21.67
CA MET A 129 -4.58 -27.02 -21.51
C MET A 129 -4.29 -28.14 -20.50
N SER A 130 -4.99 -28.15 -19.37
CA SER A 130 -4.97 -29.28 -18.43
C SER A 130 -5.91 -30.38 -18.94
N GLN A 131 -5.40 -31.59 -19.19
CA GLN A 131 -6.24 -32.77 -19.41
C GLN A 131 -6.64 -33.35 -18.05
N GLU A 132 -7.94 -33.31 -17.79
CA GLU A 132 -8.60 -34.02 -16.69
C GLU A 132 -8.71 -35.52 -17.02
N ALA A 133 -8.33 -36.36 -16.05
CA ALA A 133 -8.28 -37.81 -16.21
C ALA A 133 -9.70 -38.44 -16.15
N GLN A 134 -10.05 -39.21 -17.18
CA GLN A 134 -11.21 -40.09 -17.18
C GLN A 134 -11.02 -41.21 -16.15
N ARG A 135 -11.89 -41.25 -15.13
CA ARG A 135 -12.12 -42.47 -14.35
C ARG A 135 -13.08 -43.36 -15.14
N GLY A 136 -12.60 -44.53 -15.54
CA GLY A 136 -13.44 -45.71 -15.80
C GLY A 136 -13.89 -46.35 -14.50
#